data_AF-A0AA41EDN5-F1
#
_entry.id   AF-A0AA41EDN5-F1
#
_cell.length_a   1.000
_cell.length_b   1.000
_cell.length_c   1.000
_cell.angle_alpha   90.00
_cell.angle_beta   90.00
_cell.angle_gamma   90.00
#
_symmetry.space_group_name_H-M   'P 1'
#
loop_
_entity.id
_entity.type
_entity.pdbx_description
1 polymer ?
#
loop_
_entity_poly.entity_id
_entity_poly.type
_entity_poly.pdbx_seq_one_letter_code
_entity_poly.pdbx_strand_id
1 'polypeptide(L)'
;MRNRSQAEPRDAAAAPLGAPPSDLPTPLLGGLSPAQFMRRYWQKKPLLIRQAIPGVKPPVTRDALFELAADYDAESRLITHFRNKWQLAHGPFEPGALPAVSRKSWSLLVQGLDLHVDAARALLDRFRFIPDARLDDLMISYATDGGGVGPHFDSYDVFLLQVEGRRRWRIGAQKDLSLQPDVPLKILEHFEPSDEWVLEPGDMLYLPPHIAHDGVAEGECMTCSIGFRAPSAGELGAQFLYYLAERGGLRDERGDTLYRDPKQPAVDTPAQLPPAMVERVAEIVDAIRWRKRDVAEFLGCYLSEPKSSVVFEPPARPLSEAAFVTQASRRGVYLDRRAALMYNARSYFINGEEEPLEQAGEWLPELANLRHMEAKRFVTLSRAPSMTALLHEWYCAGWIRVGNRI
;
A
#
# COMPACT_ATOMS: atom_id res chain seq x y z
N MET A 1 -24.06 -14.71 52.64
CA MET A 1 -24.30 -15.86 51.74
C MET A 1 -25.10 -15.40 50.53
N ARG A 2 -24.46 -15.27 49.37
CA ARG A 2 -24.86 -15.82 48.06
C ARG A 2 -23.96 -15.21 46.98
N ASN A 3 -23.00 -16.03 46.57
CA ASN A 3 -22.30 -15.97 45.29
C ASN A 3 -23.28 -15.79 44.14
N ARG A 4 -22.94 -14.93 43.17
CA ARG A 4 -23.06 -15.21 41.74
C ARG A 4 -22.01 -14.41 40.99
N SER A 5 -20.90 -15.08 40.72
CA SER A 5 -19.93 -14.75 39.68
C SER A 5 -20.62 -14.65 38.33
N GLN A 6 -20.59 -13.48 37.72
CA GLN A 6 -20.64 -13.39 36.26
C GLN A 6 -19.19 -13.45 35.79
N ALA A 7 -18.84 -14.60 35.21
CA ALA A 7 -17.57 -14.78 34.54
C ALA A 7 -17.51 -13.79 33.37
N GLU A 8 -16.53 -12.90 33.40
CA GLU A 8 -16.09 -12.16 32.23
C GLU A 8 -15.77 -13.18 31.11
N PRO A 9 -16.18 -12.90 29.86
CA PRO A 9 -15.83 -13.77 28.76
C PRO A 9 -14.31 -13.78 28.62
N ARG A 10 -13.72 -14.96 28.88
CA ARG A 10 -12.32 -15.27 28.62
C ARG A 10 -11.97 -14.83 27.20
N ASP A 11 -10.86 -14.10 27.11
CA ASP A 11 -10.12 -13.74 25.91
C ASP A 11 -10.57 -14.50 24.65
N ALA A 12 -11.29 -13.80 23.77
CA ALA A 12 -11.22 -14.12 22.36
C ALA A 12 -9.75 -13.93 21.98
N ALA A 13 -9.02 -15.04 21.87
CA ALA A 13 -7.61 -15.05 21.51
C ALA A 13 -7.38 -14.04 20.38
N ALA A 14 -6.63 -12.97 20.67
CA ALA A 14 -6.23 -12.00 19.68
C ALA A 14 -5.64 -12.78 18.50
N ALA A 15 -6.32 -12.74 17.35
CA ALA A 15 -5.82 -13.42 16.17
C ALA A 15 -4.38 -12.96 15.92
N PRO A 16 -3.44 -13.88 15.65
CA PRO A 16 -2.02 -13.57 15.64
C PRO A 16 -1.74 -12.35 14.76
N LEU A 17 -1.00 -11.38 15.31
CA LEU A 17 -0.54 -10.20 14.59
C LEU A 17 0.36 -10.66 13.44
N GLY A 18 0.00 -10.32 12.21
CA GLY A 18 0.80 -10.58 11.01
C GLY A 18 0.20 -11.60 10.04
N ALA A 19 1.00 -11.96 9.03
CA ALA A 19 0.56 -12.84 7.95
C ALA A 19 0.47 -14.31 8.38
N PRO A 20 -0.49 -15.08 7.84
CA PRO A 20 -0.55 -16.52 8.05
C PRO A 20 0.69 -17.21 7.46
N PRO A 21 1.16 -18.32 8.06
CA PRO A 21 2.24 -19.13 7.49
C PRO A 21 1.91 -19.63 6.08
N SER A 22 2.92 -19.71 5.19
CA SER A 22 2.76 -19.99 3.76
C SER A 22 1.97 -21.27 3.45
N ASP A 23 2.15 -22.30 4.27
CA ASP A 23 1.67 -23.66 3.98
C ASP A 23 0.52 -24.10 4.88
N LEU A 24 0.10 -23.27 5.83
CA LEU A 24 -1.01 -23.59 6.73
C LEU A 24 -2.33 -22.99 6.22
N PRO A 25 -3.41 -23.79 6.15
CA PRO A 25 -4.76 -23.29 5.92
C PRO A 25 -5.14 -22.16 6.88
N THR A 26 -5.83 -21.15 6.37
CA THR A 26 -6.29 -20.01 7.18
C THR A 26 -7.72 -19.61 6.83
N PRO A 27 -8.55 -19.20 7.81
CA PRO A 27 -9.86 -18.61 7.55
C PRO A 27 -9.79 -17.40 6.60
N LEU A 28 -8.70 -16.60 6.70
CA LEU A 28 -8.47 -15.42 5.86
C LEU A 28 -8.60 -15.72 4.36
N LEU A 29 -8.27 -16.94 3.95
CA LEU A 29 -8.28 -17.39 2.55
C LEU A 29 -9.27 -18.52 2.32
N GLY A 30 -10.32 -18.63 3.15
CA GLY A 30 -11.39 -19.61 3.00
C GLY A 30 -10.92 -21.05 3.23
N GLY A 31 -9.98 -21.26 4.14
CA GLY A 31 -9.39 -22.58 4.40
C GLY A 31 -8.31 -23.00 3.40
N LEU A 32 -7.91 -22.11 2.49
CA LEU A 32 -6.70 -22.29 1.69
C LEU A 32 -5.47 -21.87 2.49
N SER A 33 -4.33 -22.49 2.21
CA SER A 33 -3.04 -21.89 2.60
C SER A 33 -2.67 -20.75 1.64
N PRO A 34 -1.84 -19.78 2.06
CA PRO A 34 -1.29 -18.77 1.16
C PRO A 34 -0.67 -19.37 -0.11
N ALA A 35 0.12 -20.43 -0.01
CA ALA A 35 0.72 -21.10 -1.17
C ALA A 35 -0.34 -21.67 -2.13
N GLN A 36 -1.45 -22.19 -1.62
CA GLN A 36 -2.57 -22.65 -2.46
C GLN A 36 -3.30 -21.49 -3.13
N PHE A 37 -3.52 -20.40 -2.41
CA PHE A 37 -4.13 -19.18 -2.95
C PHE A 37 -3.28 -18.58 -4.07
N MET A 38 -1.97 -18.38 -3.84
CA MET A 38 -1.03 -17.86 -4.83
C MET A 38 -1.00 -18.71 -6.10
N ARG A 39 -1.09 -20.04 -5.95
CA ARG A 39 -1.10 -20.96 -7.08
C ARG A 39 -2.41 -20.91 -7.89
N ARG A 40 -3.57 -20.75 -7.24
CA ARG A 40 -4.88 -20.97 -7.88
C ARG A 40 -5.67 -19.70 -8.21
N TYR A 41 -5.45 -18.61 -7.49
CA TYR A 41 -6.33 -17.43 -7.53
C TYR A 41 -5.56 -16.15 -7.83
N TRP A 42 -4.42 -15.92 -7.17
CA TRP A 42 -3.62 -14.71 -7.35
C TRP A 42 -3.33 -14.43 -8.84
N GLN A 43 -3.76 -13.26 -9.31
CA GLN A 43 -3.70 -12.78 -10.69
C GLN A 43 -4.35 -13.71 -11.73
N LYS A 44 -5.35 -14.51 -11.33
CA LYS A 44 -5.97 -15.52 -12.20
C LYS A 44 -7.49 -15.44 -12.20
N LYS A 45 -8.11 -15.51 -11.02
CA LYS A 45 -9.57 -15.52 -10.93
C LYS A 45 -10.09 -15.02 -9.57
N PRO A 46 -11.31 -14.47 -9.54
CA PRO A 46 -11.97 -14.03 -8.31
C PRO A 46 -12.14 -15.15 -7.28
N LEU A 47 -12.24 -14.76 -6.00
CA LEU A 47 -12.56 -15.67 -4.90
C LEU A 47 -13.42 -14.96 -3.85
N LEU A 48 -14.64 -15.45 -3.64
CA LEU A 48 -15.46 -15.11 -2.48
C LEU A 48 -15.03 -15.94 -1.26
N ILE A 49 -14.81 -15.28 -0.13
CA ILE A 49 -14.39 -15.88 1.13
C ILE A 49 -15.39 -15.45 2.21
N ARG A 50 -16.19 -16.40 2.71
CA ARG A 50 -17.12 -16.15 3.81
C ARG A 50 -16.38 -16.19 5.13
N GLN A 51 -16.64 -15.20 5.99
CA GLN A 51 -16.04 -15.09 7.33
C GLN A 51 -14.51 -15.25 7.31
N ALA A 52 -13.86 -14.52 6.40
CA ALA A 52 -12.41 -14.40 6.33
C ALA A 52 -11.82 -13.92 7.66
N ILE A 53 -12.50 -12.97 8.30
CA ILE A 53 -12.18 -12.46 9.63
C ILE A 53 -13.46 -12.46 10.48
N PRO A 54 -13.75 -13.55 11.22
CA PRO A 54 -14.92 -13.63 12.07
C PRO A 54 -14.91 -12.53 13.14
N GLY A 55 -16.05 -11.85 13.32
CA GLY A 55 -16.19 -10.80 14.33
C GLY A 55 -15.34 -9.55 14.06
N VAL A 56 -14.92 -9.32 12.81
CA VAL A 56 -14.17 -8.12 12.41
C VAL A 56 -14.86 -6.84 12.89
N LYS A 57 -14.05 -5.85 13.25
CA LYS A 57 -14.48 -4.50 13.58
C LYS A 57 -13.90 -3.52 12.57
N PRO A 58 -14.61 -2.44 12.21
CA PRO A 58 -14.02 -1.35 11.45
C PRO A 58 -12.75 -0.85 12.14
N PRO A 59 -11.66 -0.60 11.39
CA PRO A 59 -10.43 -0.07 11.97
C PRO A 59 -10.59 1.37 12.50
N VAL A 60 -11.61 2.08 12.02
CA VAL A 60 -11.99 3.44 12.42
C VAL A 60 -13.50 3.54 12.46
N THR A 61 -14.05 4.37 13.36
CA THR A 61 -15.49 4.65 13.40
C THR A 61 -15.89 5.54 12.22
N ARG A 62 -17.17 5.57 11.86
CA ARG A 62 -17.69 6.51 10.85
C ARG A 62 -17.32 7.95 11.15
N ASP A 63 -17.54 8.39 12.39
CA ASP A 63 -17.34 9.80 12.75
C ASP A 63 -15.84 10.18 12.67
N ALA A 64 -14.94 9.31 13.14
CA ALA A 64 -13.50 9.52 12.98
C ALA A 64 -13.04 9.43 11.51
N LEU A 65 -13.71 8.63 10.67
CA LEU A 65 -13.45 8.63 9.23
C LEU A 65 -13.86 9.96 8.57
N PHE A 66 -14.96 10.57 9.01
CA PHE A 66 -15.41 11.86 8.50
C PHE A 66 -14.49 12.99 8.95
N GLU A 67 -14.00 12.94 10.18
CA GLU A 67 -12.95 13.85 10.68
C GLU A 67 -11.66 13.71 9.84
N LEU A 68 -11.22 12.47 9.57
CA LEU A 68 -10.03 12.24 8.75
C LEU A 68 -10.20 12.75 7.31
N ALA A 69 -11.41 12.71 6.76
CA ALA A 69 -11.68 13.26 5.43
C ALA A 69 -11.60 14.80 5.36
N ALA A 70 -11.56 15.49 6.50
CA ALA A 70 -11.29 16.92 6.61
C ALA A 70 -9.79 17.24 6.80
N ASP A 71 -8.95 16.23 6.99
CA ASP A 71 -7.51 16.39 7.20
C ASP A 71 -6.77 16.56 5.86
N TYR A 72 -5.84 17.52 5.81
CA TYR A 72 -5.00 17.77 4.63
C TYR A 72 -4.02 16.63 4.34
N ASP A 73 -3.67 15.85 5.36
CA ASP A 73 -2.74 14.74 5.21
C ASP A 73 -3.43 13.47 4.67
N ALA A 74 -4.77 13.43 4.63
CA ALA A 74 -5.55 12.29 4.16
C ALA A 74 -6.18 12.54 2.79
N GLU A 75 -5.82 11.71 1.81
CA GLU A 75 -6.46 11.75 0.50
C GLU A 75 -7.87 11.15 0.58
N SER A 76 -8.88 11.99 0.39
CA SER A 76 -10.29 11.57 0.44
C SER A 76 -11.08 12.00 -0.79
N ARG A 77 -12.12 11.21 -1.09
CA ARG A 77 -13.00 11.41 -2.24
C ARG A 77 -14.45 11.18 -1.86
N LEU A 78 -15.32 12.10 -2.25
CA LEU A 78 -16.77 11.98 -2.11
C LEU A 78 -17.37 11.70 -3.49
N ILE A 79 -18.07 10.58 -3.60
CA ILE A 79 -18.79 10.18 -4.80
C ILE A 79 -20.29 10.22 -4.51
N THR A 80 -21.05 10.93 -5.35
CA THR A 80 -22.50 10.98 -5.25
C THR A 80 -23.15 10.57 -6.56
N HIS A 81 -24.29 9.89 -6.47
CA HIS A 81 -25.12 9.53 -7.61
C HIS A 81 -26.55 10.03 -7.39
N PHE A 82 -26.68 11.35 -7.30
CA PHE A 82 -27.98 11.99 -7.06
C PHE A 82 -28.67 12.31 -8.38
N ARG A 83 -29.98 11.98 -8.47
CA ARG A 83 -30.79 12.24 -9.67
C ARG A 83 -30.15 11.68 -10.95
N ASN A 84 -29.59 10.46 -10.87
CA ASN A 84 -28.87 9.78 -11.95
C ASN A 84 -27.68 10.56 -12.53
N LYS A 85 -27.00 11.34 -11.71
CA LYS A 85 -25.80 12.08 -12.11
C LYS A 85 -24.65 11.78 -11.16
N TRP A 86 -23.55 11.26 -11.71
CA TRP A 86 -22.30 11.07 -11.00
C TRP A 86 -21.61 12.41 -10.74
N GLN A 87 -21.18 12.62 -9.50
CA GLN A 87 -20.29 13.71 -9.13
C GLN A 87 -19.16 13.16 -8.26
N LEU A 88 -17.97 13.70 -8.47
CA LEU A 88 -16.77 13.43 -7.69
C LEU A 88 -16.28 14.75 -7.10
N ALA A 89 -16.04 14.76 -5.80
CA ALA A 89 -15.34 15.83 -5.12
C ALA A 89 -14.13 15.24 -4.38
N HIS A 90 -13.06 16.02 -4.29
CA HIS A 90 -11.84 15.67 -3.57
C HIS A 90 -11.79 16.44 -2.27
N GLY A 91 -11.29 15.79 -1.22
CA GLY A 91 -11.01 16.44 0.04
C GLY A 91 -9.75 17.31 0.01
N PRO A 92 -9.40 17.92 1.15
CA PRO A 92 -10.14 17.82 2.42
C PRO A 92 -11.53 18.46 2.35
N PHE A 93 -12.47 17.92 3.13
CA PHE A 93 -13.84 18.43 3.19
C PHE A 93 -14.05 19.31 4.42
N GLU A 94 -14.57 20.51 4.22
CA GLU A 94 -14.96 21.40 5.33
C GLU A 94 -16.04 20.74 6.23
N PRO A 95 -16.08 21.08 7.53
CA PRO A 95 -17.12 20.60 8.43
C PRO A 95 -18.54 20.84 7.88
N GLY A 96 -19.32 19.78 7.74
CA GLY A 96 -20.69 19.84 7.20
C GLY A 96 -20.80 19.83 5.67
N ALA A 97 -19.69 19.75 4.93
CA ALA A 97 -19.70 19.62 3.47
C ALA A 97 -20.17 18.22 3.00
N LEU A 98 -20.03 17.20 3.85
CA LEU A 98 -20.51 15.85 3.56
C LEU A 98 -22.06 15.80 3.62
N PRO A 99 -22.73 15.07 2.70
CA PRO A 99 -24.17 14.91 2.75
C PRO A 99 -24.63 14.22 4.04
N ALA A 100 -25.87 14.48 4.46
CA ALA A 100 -26.46 13.78 5.60
C ALA A 100 -26.47 12.25 5.36
N VAL A 101 -26.18 11.48 6.41
CA VAL A 101 -26.16 10.00 6.36
C VAL A 101 -27.52 9.38 6.00
N SER A 102 -28.62 10.10 6.25
CA SER A 102 -29.97 9.71 5.83
C SER A 102 -30.23 9.87 4.33
N ARG A 103 -29.39 10.65 3.64
CA ARG A 103 -29.46 10.80 2.18
C ARG A 103 -28.79 9.59 1.53
N LYS A 104 -29.54 8.90 0.69
CA LYS A 104 -29.10 7.73 -0.07
C LYS A 104 -28.12 8.07 -1.19
N SER A 105 -27.41 7.06 -1.69
CA SER A 105 -26.63 7.09 -2.93
C SER A 105 -25.41 8.02 -2.92
N TRP A 106 -24.63 7.97 -1.85
CA TRP A 106 -23.28 8.54 -1.83
C TRP A 106 -22.30 7.66 -1.07
N SER A 107 -21.01 7.83 -1.38
CA SER A 107 -19.90 7.13 -0.72
C SER A 107 -18.73 8.07 -0.48
N LEU A 108 -18.10 7.96 0.69
CA LEU A 108 -16.84 8.61 1.04
C LEU A 108 -15.74 7.56 1.05
N LEU A 109 -14.64 7.84 0.37
CA LEU A 109 -13.45 7.00 0.33
C LEU A 109 -12.29 7.76 0.95
N VAL A 110 -11.51 7.10 1.81
CA VAL A 110 -10.24 7.62 2.33
C VAL A 110 -9.14 6.62 2.02
N GLN A 111 -8.15 7.07 1.26
CA GLN A 111 -6.99 6.29 0.84
C GLN A 111 -5.97 6.19 1.97
N GLY A 112 -5.09 5.19 1.93
CA GLY A 112 -3.96 5.14 2.86
C GLY A 112 -4.34 5.13 4.34
N LEU A 113 -5.49 4.57 4.74
CA LEU A 113 -5.92 4.58 6.14
C LEU A 113 -4.88 3.95 7.07
N ASP A 114 -4.11 2.99 6.56
CA ASP A 114 -3.00 2.36 7.28
C ASP A 114 -1.83 3.31 7.60
N LEU A 115 -1.75 4.47 6.95
CA LEU A 115 -0.80 5.55 7.26
C LEU A 115 -1.29 6.41 8.44
N HIS A 116 -2.59 6.40 8.73
CA HIS A 116 -3.21 7.24 9.76
C HIS A 116 -3.62 6.46 11.01
N VAL A 117 -4.02 5.19 10.85
CA VAL A 117 -4.63 4.38 11.91
C VAL A 117 -3.89 3.06 12.11
N ASP A 118 -3.38 2.81 13.32
CA ASP A 118 -2.60 1.60 13.64
C ASP A 118 -3.40 0.31 13.43
N ALA A 119 -4.70 0.32 13.74
CA ALA A 119 -5.61 -0.81 13.51
C ALA A 119 -5.76 -1.14 12.01
N ALA A 120 -5.75 -0.13 11.13
CA ALA A 120 -5.76 -0.34 9.68
C ALA A 120 -4.44 -0.94 9.20
N ARG A 121 -3.30 -0.44 9.71
CA ARG A 121 -1.98 -1.05 9.43
C ARG A 121 -1.90 -2.50 9.91
N ALA A 122 -2.47 -2.81 11.07
CA ALA A 122 -2.51 -4.19 11.60
C ALA A 122 -3.38 -5.11 10.76
N LEU A 123 -4.48 -4.59 10.19
CA LEU A 123 -5.31 -5.33 9.23
C LEU A 123 -4.55 -5.60 7.93
N LEU A 124 -3.88 -4.59 7.38
CA LEU A 124 -3.08 -4.73 6.16
C LEU A 124 -1.92 -5.73 6.33
N ASP A 125 -1.32 -5.79 7.52
CA ASP A 125 -0.22 -6.72 7.81
C ASP A 125 -0.61 -8.21 7.73
N ARG A 126 -1.91 -8.53 7.81
CA ARG A 126 -2.40 -9.90 7.61
C ARG A 126 -2.23 -10.41 6.18
N PHE A 127 -2.00 -9.50 5.22
CA PHE A 127 -1.83 -9.80 3.80
C PHE A 127 -0.36 -9.91 3.38
N ARG A 128 0.59 -9.75 4.32
CA ARG A 128 2.05 -9.89 4.10
C ARG A 128 2.52 -11.33 3.84
N PHE A 129 1.61 -12.22 3.43
CA PHE A 129 1.95 -13.46 2.73
C PHE A 129 2.22 -13.19 1.24
N ILE A 130 1.80 -12.03 0.73
CA ILE A 130 2.23 -11.41 -0.52
C ILE A 130 3.38 -10.45 -0.18
N PRO A 131 4.45 -10.36 -1.00
CA PRO A 131 5.59 -9.50 -0.70
C PRO A 131 5.20 -8.04 -0.47
N ASP A 132 5.84 -7.38 0.50
CA ASP A 132 5.62 -5.95 0.79
C ASP A 132 5.83 -5.05 -0.44
N ALA A 133 6.74 -5.44 -1.33
CA ALA A 133 6.97 -4.81 -2.63
C ALA A 133 5.71 -4.71 -3.52
N ARG A 134 4.70 -5.55 -3.29
CA ARG A 134 3.42 -5.55 -3.99
C ARG A 134 2.30 -4.93 -3.18
N LEU A 135 2.42 -4.76 -1.87
CA LEU A 135 1.37 -4.11 -1.08
C LEU A 135 1.35 -2.61 -1.37
N ASP A 136 0.16 -2.04 -1.52
CA ASP A 136 0.01 -0.60 -1.70
C ASP A 136 -0.48 0.07 -0.41
N ASP A 137 -1.78 0.04 -0.18
CA ASP A 137 -2.41 0.64 0.99
C ASP A 137 -3.72 -0.06 1.38
N LEU A 138 -4.31 0.41 2.48
CA LEU A 138 -5.67 0.09 2.87
C LEU A 138 -6.55 1.33 2.68
N MET A 139 -7.38 1.32 1.65
CA MET A 139 -8.47 2.29 1.49
C MET A 139 -9.69 1.83 2.29
N ILE A 140 -10.41 2.76 2.90
CA ILE A 140 -11.72 2.47 3.48
C ILE A 140 -12.80 3.32 2.79
N SER A 141 -13.94 2.68 2.52
CA SER A 141 -15.14 3.36 2.06
C SER A 141 -16.23 3.32 3.12
N TYR A 142 -16.93 4.43 3.27
CA TYR A 142 -18.24 4.54 3.88
C TYR A 142 -19.28 4.75 2.78
N ALA A 143 -20.46 4.13 2.89
CA ALA A 143 -21.54 4.36 1.94
C ALA A 143 -22.90 4.34 2.64
N THR A 144 -23.80 5.22 2.19
CA THR A 144 -25.21 5.16 2.55
C THR A 144 -25.96 4.17 1.65
N ASP A 145 -27.21 3.86 1.99
CA ASP A 145 -28.05 2.95 1.19
C ASP A 145 -28.05 3.32 -0.31
N GLY A 146 -27.79 2.33 -1.17
CA GLY A 146 -27.65 2.53 -2.62
C GLY A 146 -26.38 3.30 -3.04
N GLY A 147 -25.46 3.55 -2.11
CA GLY A 147 -24.18 4.21 -2.34
C GLY A 147 -23.12 3.24 -2.85
N GLY A 148 -22.27 3.74 -3.75
CA GLY A 148 -21.20 2.99 -4.40
C GLY A 148 -20.44 3.90 -5.35
N VAL A 149 -19.52 3.30 -6.10
CA VAL A 149 -18.68 4.01 -7.09
C VAL A 149 -19.06 3.69 -8.53
N GLY A 150 -20.10 2.88 -8.71
CA GLY A 150 -20.58 2.39 -10.00
C GLY A 150 -19.76 1.21 -10.55
N PRO A 151 -20.21 0.61 -11.66
CA PRO A 151 -19.52 -0.50 -12.30
C PRO A 151 -18.20 -0.02 -12.92
N HIS A 152 -17.09 -0.65 -12.52
CA HIS A 152 -15.75 -0.28 -12.96
C HIS A 152 -14.84 -1.51 -12.96
N PHE A 153 -13.57 -1.29 -13.29
CA PHE A 153 -12.51 -2.29 -13.16
C PHE A 153 -11.24 -1.60 -12.69
N ASP A 154 -10.36 -2.37 -12.05
CA ASP A 154 -9.05 -1.91 -11.60
C ASP A 154 -7.93 -2.62 -12.34
N SER A 155 -6.78 -1.98 -12.45
CA SER A 155 -5.57 -2.58 -13.04
C SER A 155 -4.69 -3.29 -12.00
N TYR A 156 -5.21 -3.48 -10.78
CA TYR A 156 -4.51 -4.08 -9.66
C TYR A 156 -5.34 -5.18 -8.98
N ASP A 157 -4.65 -6.02 -8.21
CA ASP A 157 -5.27 -7.00 -7.31
C ASP A 157 -5.89 -6.27 -6.11
N VAL A 158 -7.04 -6.74 -5.61
CA VAL A 158 -7.67 -6.16 -4.40
C VAL A 158 -8.39 -7.23 -3.57
N PHE A 159 -8.34 -7.09 -2.24
CA PHE A 159 -9.30 -7.75 -1.34
C PHE A 159 -10.29 -6.74 -0.77
N LEU A 160 -11.57 -6.98 -1.01
CA LEU A 160 -12.69 -6.17 -0.53
C LEU A 160 -13.29 -6.83 0.70
N LEU A 161 -12.93 -6.34 1.89
CA LEU A 161 -13.38 -6.85 3.18
C LEU A 161 -14.54 -6.01 3.71
N GLN A 162 -15.69 -6.65 3.94
CA GLN A 162 -16.82 -5.97 4.58
C GLN A 162 -16.57 -5.91 6.09
N VAL A 163 -16.59 -4.72 6.67
CA VAL A 163 -16.29 -4.51 8.11
C VAL A 163 -17.49 -4.00 8.91
N GLU A 164 -18.47 -3.39 8.25
CA GLU A 164 -19.73 -2.94 8.86
C GLU A 164 -20.85 -2.93 7.83
N GLY A 165 -22.09 -3.21 8.25
CA GLY A 165 -23.24 -3.23 7.35
C GLY A 165 -23.13 -4.29 6.25
N ARG A 166 -23.88 -4.10 5.16
CA ARG A 166 -23.92 -5.04 4.03
C ARG A 166 -23.68 -4.34 2.71
N ARG A 167 -23.01 -5.03 1.79
CA ARG A 167 -22.79 -4.56 0.41
C ARG A 167 -23.07 -5.69 -0.58
N ARG A 168 -23.87 -5.39 -1.59
CA ARG A 168 -24.09 -6.28 -2.74
C ARG A 168 -22.98 -6.05 -3.75
N TRP A 169 -22.20 -7.10 -3.99
CA TRP A 169 -21.16 -7.12 -5.01
C TRP A 169 -21.60 -7.94 -6.20
N ARG A 170 -21.41 -7.37 -7.38
CA ARG A 170 -21.58 -8.01 -8.68
C ARG A 170 -20.25 -7.98 -9.41
N ILE A 171 -19.90 -9.06 -10.11
CA ILE A 171 -18.65 -9.13 -10.89
C ILE A 171 -18.90 -9.71 -12.28
N GLY A 172 -18.02 -9.40 -13.23
CA GLY A 172 -18.03 -9.95 -14.57
C GLY A 172 -16.62 -10.02 -15.16
N ALA A 173 -16.30 -11.13 -15.83
CA ALA A 173 -15.04 -11.32 -16.57
C ALA A 173 -15.17 -10.89 -18.05
N GLN A 174 -15.98 -9.87 -18.31
CA GLN A 174 -16.23 -9.32 -19.63
C GLN A 174 -14.93 -8.78 -20.27
N LYS A 175 -14.85 -8.84 -21.60
CA LYS A 175 -13.71 -8.28 -22.36
C LYS A 175 -13.90 -6.82 -22.74
N ASP A 176 -15.15 -6.43 -22.96
CA ASP A 176 -15.47 -5.04 -23.23
C ASP A 176 -15.31 -4.24 -21.94
N LEU A 177 -14.43 -3.26 -21.96
CA LEU A 177 -14.13 -2.37 -20.85
C LEU A 177 -14.31 -0.91 -21.28
N SER A 178 -15.17 -0.65 -22.28
CA SER A 178 -15.49 0.70 -22.70
C SER A 178 -16.04 1.50 -21.52
N LEU A 179 -15.60 2.75 -21.42
CA LEU A 179 -15.98 3.66 -20.36
C LEU A 179 -16.99 4.66 -20.89
N GLN A 180 -17.96 5.03 -20.05
CA GLN A 180 -18.89 6.12 -20.36
C GLN A 180 -18.11 7.40 -20.61
N PRO A 181 -18.38 8.12 -21.72
CA PRO A 181 -17.81 9.45 -21.93
C PRO A 181 -18.41 10.44 -20.93
N ASP A 182 -17.68 11.53 -20.68
CA ASP A 182 -18.18 12.72 -19.97
C ASP A 182 -18.69 12.51 -18.52
N VAL A 183 -18.25 11.44 -17.85
CA VAL A 183 -18.44 11.23 -16.41
C VAL A 183 -17.10 11.36 -15.66
N PRO A 184 -17.09 11.89 -14.42
CA PRO A 184 -15.86 12.14 -13.67
C PRO A 184 -15.22 10.87 -13.07
N LEU A 185 -15.74 9.69 -13.40
CA LEU A 185 -15.36 8.39 -12.86
C LEU A 185 -15.16 7.40 -14.01
N LYS A 186 -14.33 6.37 -13.82
CA LYS A 186 -14.16 5.28 -14.79
C LYS A 186 -15.33 4.30 -14.71
N ILE A 187 -16.50 4.73 -15.18
CA ILE A 187 -17.71 3.90 -15.19
C ILE A 187 -17.79 3.12 -16.49
N LEU A 188 -18.00 1.80 -16.40
CA LEU A 188 -18.25 0.95 -17.55
C LEU A 188 -19.55 1.36 -18.26
N GLU A 189 -19.48 1.47 -19.59
CA GLU A 189 -20.66 1.75 -20.43
C GLU A 189 -21.64 0.57 -20.44
N HIS A 190 -21.09 -0.63 -20.51
CA HIS A 190 -21.82 -1.88 -20.46
C HIS A 190 -21.26 -2.74 -19.34
N PHE A 191 -22.11 -3.13 -18.39
CA PHE A 191 -21.71 -4.03 -17.31
C PHE A 191 -22.58 -5.28 -17.33
N GLU A 192 -21.93 -6.43 -17.49
CA GLU A 192 -22.53 -7.75 -17.62
C GLU A 192 -22.10 -8.63 -16.44
N PRO A 193 -22.82 -8.55 -15.30
CA PRO A 193 -22.45 -9.34 -14.13
C PRO A 193 -22.72 -10.83 -14.37
N SER A 194 -21.71 -11.67 -14.12
CA SER A 194 -21.81 -13.13 -14.13
C SER A 194 -22.18 -13.70 -12.76
N ASP A 195 -21.73 -13.04 -11.70
CA ASP A 195 -21.93 -13.50 -10.33
C ASP A 195 -22.33 -12.34 -9.41
N GLU A 196 -23.09 -12.66 -8.35
CA GLU A 196 -23.62 -11.70 -7.40
C GLU A 196 -23.70 -12.28 -5.99
N TRP A 197 -23.28 -11.48 -4.99
CA TRP A 197 -23.39 -11.84 -3.58
C TRP A 197 -23.65 -10.61 -2.71
N VAL A 198 -24.36 -10.81 -1.58
CA VAL A 198 -24.34 -9.85 -0.46
C VAL A 198 -23.27 -10.29 0.52
N LEU A 199 -22.34 -9.38 0.84
CA LEU A 199 -21.31 -9.58 1.86
C LEU A 199 -21.77 -8.98 3.18
N GLU A 200 -21.52 -9.72 4.26
CA GLU A 200 -21.75 -9.31 5.65
C GLU A 200 -20.41 -9.09 6.37
N PRO A 201 -20.37 -8.44 7.55
CA PRO A 201 -19.12 -8.19 8.25
C PRO A 201 -18.29 -9.46 8.47
N GLY A 202 -17.05 -9.43 8.01
CA GLY A 202 -16.11 -10.54 8.04
C GLY A 202 -15.98 -11.28 6.71
N ASP A 203 -16.93 -11.11 5.78
CA ASP A 203 -16.81 -11.64 4.43
C ASP A 203 -15.87 -10.80 3.57
N MET A 204 -15.20 -11.46 2.63
CA MET A 204 -14.18 -10.85 1.79
C MET A 204 -14.28 -11.34 0.34
N LEU A 205 -14.07 -10.44 -0.61
CA LEU A 205 -14.02 -10.75 -2.03
C LEU A 205 -12.63 -10.38 -2.59
N TYR A 206 -11.92 -11.37 -3.11
CA TYR A 206 -10.68 -11.14 -3.86
C TYR A 206 -10.98 -10.96 -5.34
N LEU A 207 -10.42 -9.92 -5.95
CA LEU A 207 -10.50 -9.64 -7.39
C LEU A 207 -9.08 -9.48 -7.96
N PRO A 208 -8.72 -10.26 -9.00
CA PRO A 208 -7.53 -9.96 -9.81
C PRO A 208 -7.78 -8.75 -10.73
N PRO A 209 -6.71 -8.20 -11.36
CA PRO A 209 -6.84 -7.09 -12.29
C PRO A 209 -7.85 -7.35 -13.40
N HIS A 210 -8.53 -6.29 -13.82
CA HIS A 210 -9.47 -6.21 -14.94
C HIS A 210 -10.73 -7.07 -14.80
N ILE A 211 -11.07 -7.51 -13.60
CA ILE A 211 -12.42 -8.03 -13.32
C ILE A 211 -13.35 -6.84 -13.12
N ALA A 212 -14.36 -6.73 -14.00
CA ALA A 212 -15.40 -5.73 -13.85
C ALA A 212 -16.20 -6.02 -12.58
N HIS A 213 -16.49 -5.00 -11.80
CA HIS A 213 -17.20 -5.16 -10.53
C HIS A 213 -18.00 -3.92 -10.15
N ASP A 214 -19.09 -4.14 -9.40
CA ASP A 214 -19.96 -3.10 -8.89
C ASP A 214 -20.42 -3.45 -7.47
N GLY A 215 -20.23 -2.52 -6.54
CA GLY A 215 -20.50 -2.70 -5.12
C GLY A 215 -21.50 -1.68 -4.62
N VAL A 216 -22.74 -2.11 -4.37
CA VAL A 216 -23.85 -1.25 -3.92
C VAL A 216 -24.18 -1.55 -2.47
N ALA A 217 -24.15 -0.52 -1.63
CA ALA A 217 -24.47 -0.64 -0.21
C ALA A 217 -25.96 -0.99 0.01
N GLU A 218 -26.24 -1.92 0.93
CA GLU A 218 -27.59 -2.26 1.40
C GLU A 218 -27.78 -1.76 2.83
N GLY A 219 -28.30 -0.54 2.96
CA GLY A 219 -28.16 0.24 4.18
C GLY A 219 -26.79 0.93 4.30
N GLU A 220 -26.52 1.47 5.48
CA GLU A 220 -25.22 2.05 5.82
C GLU A 220 -24.16 0.95 5.95
N CYS A 221 -22.98 1.15 5.36
CA CYS A 221 -21.93 0.14 5.42
C CYS A 221 -20.51 0.72 5.29
N MET A 222 -19.52 -0.07 5.71
CA MET A 222 -18.10 0.21 5.51
C MET A 222 -17.37 -1.00 4.92
N THR A 223 -16.48 -0.73 3.97
CA THR A 223 -15.68 -1.75 3.27
C THR A 223 -14.22 -1.31 3.25
N CYS A 224 -13.31 -2.17 3.72
CA CYS A 224 -11.87 -2.00 3.57
C CYS A 224 -11.41 -2.64 2.26
N SER A 225 -10.66 -1.91 1.46
CA SER A 225 -10.05 -2.37 0.21
C SER A 225 -8.54 -2.47 0.43
N ILE A 226 -8.02 -3.69 0.44
CA ILE A 226 -6.60 -3.97 0.55
C ILE A 226 -6.03 -4.02 -0.87
N GLY A 227 -5.38 -2.93 -1.27
CA GLY A 227 -4.85 -2.72 -2.61
C GLY A 227 -3.43 -3.22 -2.78
N PHE A 228 -3.07 -3.54 -4.02
CA PHE A 228 -1.73 -3.96 -4.40
C PHE A 228 -1.20 -3.12 -5.55
N ARG A 229 0.11 -2.91 -5.57
CA ARG A 229 0.80 -2.20 -6.63
C ARG A 229 0.85 -3.05 -7.89
N ALA A 230 0.64 -2.38 -9.01
CA ALA A 230 0.79 -2.93 -10.36
C ALA A 230 1.31 -1.82 -11.30
N PRO A 231 2.53 -1.30 -11.07
CA PRO A 231 3.10 -0.27 -11.94
C PRO A 231 3.22 -0.80 -13.37
N SER A 232 2.97 0.08 -14.34
CA SER A 232 3.01 -0.31 -15.75
C SER A 232 4.46 -0.55 -16.22
N ALA A 233 4.65 -1.31 -17.30
CA ALA A 233 5.98 -1.47 -17.89
C ALA A 233 6.61 -0.13 -18.32
N GLY A 234 5.80 0.80 -18.81
CA GLY A 234 6.24 2.14 -19.19
C GLY A 234 6.68 2.98 -17.98
N GLU A 235 5.92 2.90 -16.88
CA GLU A 235 6.26 3.56 -15.61
C GLU A 235 7.57 3.00 -15.04
N LEU A 236 7.69 1.68 -14.90
CA LEU A 236 8.92 1.05 -14.41
C LEU A 236 10.12 1.40 -15.27
N GLY A 237 9.95 1.41 -16.60
CA GLY A 237 11.01 1.80 -17.53
C GLY A 237 11.44 3.26 -17.37
N ALA A 238 10.47 4.18 -17.30
CA ALA A 238 10.74 5.61 -17.13
C ALA A 238 11.42 5.91 -15.78
N GLN A 239 10.89 5.36 -14.68
CA GLN A 239 11.45 5.56 -13.33
C GLN A 239 12.84 4.95 -13.19
N PHE A 240 13.10 3.79 -13.80
CA PHE A 240 14.43 3.20 -13.81
C PHE A 240 15.45 4.05 -14.57
N LEU A 241 15.08 4.61 -15.73
CA LEU A 241 15.96 5.51 -16.48
C LEU A 241 16.26 6.80 -15.70
N TYR A 242 15.27 7.33 -14.97
CA TYR A 242 15.47 8.46 -14.06
C TYR A 242 16.45 8.10 -12.93
N TYR A 243 16.24 6.97 -12.26
CA TYR A 243 17.14 6.46 -11.22
C TYR A 243 18.59 6.31 -11.71
N LEU A 244 18.78 5.73 -12.91
CA LEU A 244 20.11 5.60 -13.52
C LEU A 244 20.78 6.96 -13.78
N ALA A 245 20.00 7.97 -14.18
CA ALA A 245 20.50 9.31 -14.42
C ALA A 245 20.99 9.99 -13.14
N GLU A 246 20.23 9.86 -12.04
CA GLU A 246 20.57 10.47 -10.75
C GLU A 246 21.79 9.83 -10.09
N ARG A 247 21.89 8.50 -10.10
CA ARG A 247 22.99 7.76 -9.43
C ARG A 247 24.29 7.73 -10.23
N GLY A 248 24.38 8.49 -11.32
CA GLY A 248 25.57 8.53 -12.16
C GLY A 248 25.82 7.25 -12.95
N GLY A 249 24.81 6.38 -13.11
CA GLY A 249 24.90 5.21 -14.01
C GLY A 249 25.06 5.60 -15.48
N LEU A 250 24.71 6.84 -15.83
CA LEU A 250 25.02 7.48 -17.12
C LEU A 250 26.40 8.17 -17.15
N ARG A 251 27.09 8.26 -16.01
CA ARG A 251 28.38 8.93 -15.81
C ARG A 251 29.52 7.91 -15.65
N ASP A 252 29.69 7.01 -16.62
CA ASP A 252 30.98 6.32 -16.77
C ASP A 252 32.09 7.35 -17.15
N GLU A 253 33.37 6.97 -17.20
CA GLU A 253 34.47 7.79 -17.76
C GLU A 253 34.14 8.53 -19.08
N ARG A 254 33.12 8.08 -19.83
CA ARG A 254 32.56 8.69 -21.06
C ARG A 254 31.48 9.76 -20.82
N GLY A 255 30.88 9.84 -19.64
CA GLY A 255 29.76 10.74 -19.32
C GLY A 255 30.09 12.23 -19.44
N ASP A 256 31.36 12.58 -19.34
CA ASP A 256 31.87 13.95 -19.53
C ASP A 256 32.37 14.20 -20.97
N THR A 257 32.24 13.23 -21.87
CA THR A 257 32.64 13.40 -23.27
C THR A 257 31.59 14.22 -24.01
N LEU A 258 31.95 15.46 -24.36
CA LEU A 258 31.10 16.31 -25.19
C LEU A 258 30.81 15.65 -26.55
N TYR A 259 29.60 15.87 -27.08
CA TYR A 259 29.27 15.53 -28.46
C TYR A 259 30.25 16.21 -29.42
N ARG A 260 30.68 15.49 -30.47
CA ARG A 260 31.60 15.99 -31.50
C ARG A 260 31.21 15.45 -32.87
N ASP A 261 31.22 16.33 -33.87
CA ASP A 261 30.87 16.06 -35.26
C ASP A 261 31.86 16.72 -36.24
N PRO A 262 33.19 16.49 -36.11
CA PRO A 262 34.20 17.17 -36.93
C PRO A 262 34.11 16.87 -38.44
N LYS A 263 33.27 15.91 -38.84
CA LYS A 263 33.01 15.52 -40.23
C LYS A 263 31.69 16.07 -40.77
N GLN A 264 30.95 16.88 -40.01
CA GLN A 264 29.70 17.50 -40.44
C GLN A 264 29.98 18.52 -41.56
N PRO A 265 29.41 18.36 -42.76
CA PRO A 265 29.54 19.36 -43.83
C PRO A 265 28.66 20.59 -43.56
N ALA A 266 28.98 21.69 -44.24
CA ALA A 266 28.08 22.85 -44.34
C ALA A 266 26.77 22.47 -45.04
N VAL A 267 25.67 23.16 -44.70
CA VAL A 267 24.32 22.85 -45.17
C VAL A 267 23.60 24.09 -45.70
N ASP A 268 22.77 23.93 -46.73
CA ASP A 268 21.88 24.98 -47.25
C ASP A 268 20.52 25.01 -46.53
N THR A 269 20.20 23.95 -45.79
CA THR A 269 18.94 23.75 -45.04
C THR A 269 19.20 23.68 -43.52
N PRO A 270 19.57 24.79 -42.86
CA PRO A 270 20.09 24.78 -41.48
C PRO A 270 19.10 24.29 -40.40
N ALA A 271 17.80 24.21 -40.70
CA ALA A 271 16.79 23.69 -39.78
C ALA A 271 16.58 22.15 -39.87
N GLN A 272 17.18 21.48 -40.87
CA GLN A 272 17.08 20.03 -41.01
C GLN A 272 18.01 19.33 -40.02
N LEU A 273 17.45 18.42 -39.20
CA LEU A 273 18.25 17.60 -38.30
C LEU A 273 19.18 16.68 -39.11
N PRO A 274 20.52 16.76 -38.95
CA PRO A 274 21.44 15.91 -39.70
C PRO A 274 21.22 14.42 -39.34
N PRO A 275 21.01 13.53 -40.33
CA PRO A 275 20.83 12.10 -40.05
C PRO A 275 21.99 11.47 -39.26
N ALA A 276 23.23 11.86 -39.56
CA ALA A 276 24.42 11.40 -38.85
C ALA A 276 24.42 11.80 -37.35
N MET A 277 23.80 12.93 -37.00
CA MET A 277 23.63 13.33 -35.60
C MET A 277 22.66 12.39 -34.89
N VAL A 278 21.55 12.02 -35.53
CA VAL A 278 20.57 11.07 -34.96
C VAL A 278 21.22 9.72 -34.73
N GLU A 279 21.93 9.18 -35.73
CA GLU A 279 22.67 7.92 -35.61
C GLU A 279 23.68 7.99 -34.46
N ARG A 280 24.45 9.08 -34.37
CA ARG A 280 25.44 9.24 -33.31
C ARG A 280 24.83 9.31 -31.92
N VAL A 281 23.71 10.00 -31.75
CA VAL A 281 23.01 10.08 -30.45
C VAL A 281 22.36 8.75 -30.12
N ALA A 282 21.81 8.03 -31.11
CA ALA A 282 21.29 6.68 -30.92
C ALA A 282 22.38 5.73 -30.40
N GLU A 283 23.60 5.77 -30.97
CA GLU A 283 24.74 4.99 -30.46
C GLU A 283 25.09 5.33 -29.00
N ILE A 284 24.99 6.60 -28.60
CA ILE A 284 25.24 7.03 -27.22
C ILE A 284 24.20 6.43 -26.27
N VAL A 285 22.91 6.50 -26.63
CA VAL A 285 21.82 5.91 -25.86
C VAL A 285 21.93 4.40 -25.82
N ASP A 286 22.21 3.76 -26.96
CA ASP A 286 22.39 2.31 -27.09
C ASP A 286 23.64 1.80 -26.38
N ALA A 287 24.56 2.67 -25.97
CA ALA A 287 25.73 2.32 -25.17
C ALA A 287 25.44 2.33 -23.66
N ILE A 288 24.27 2.80 -23.21
CA ILE A 288 23.88 2.76 -21.79
C ILE A 288 23.76 1.29 -21.37
N ARG A 289 24.44 0.93 -20.28
CA ARG A 289 24.45 -0.44 -19.72
C ARG A 289 24.10 -0.39 -18.25
N TRP A 290 23.37 -1.39 -17.80
CA TRP A 290 23.07 -1.64 -16.40
C TRP A 290 23.19 -3.13 -16.10
N ARG A 291 23.36 -3.44 -14.83
CA ARG A 291 23.44 -4.79 -14.26
C ARG A 291 22.13 -5.11 -13.57
N LYS A 292 21.89 -6.40 -13.32
CA LYS A 292 20.76 -6.84 -12.48
C LYS A 292 20.77 -6.21 -11.08
N ARG A 293 21.95 -5.87 -10.58
CA ARG A 293 22.13 -5.17 -9.30
C ARG A 293 21.47 -3.79 -9.33
N ASP A 294 21.74 -2.99 -10.35
CA ASP A 294 21.21 -1.63 -10.46
C ASP A 294 19.66 -1.66 -10.53
N VAL A 295 19.07 -2.69 -11.16
CA VAL A 295 17.62 -2.91 -11.17
C VAL A 295 17.08 -3.28 -9.77
N ALA A 296 17.79 -4.13 -9.03
CA ALA A 296 17.38 -4.52 -7.69
C ALA A 296 17.46 -3.35 -6.69
N GLU A 297 18.46 -2.49 -6.84
CA GLU A 297 18.63 -1.27 -6.04
C GLU A 297 17.53 -0.27 -6.35
N PHE A 298 17.26 -0.02 -7.65
CA PHE A 298 16.11 0.77 -8.09
C PHE A 298 14.81 0.27 -7.47
N LEU A 299 14.50 -1.03 -7.60
CA LEU A 299 13.24 -1.58 -7.07
C LEU A 299 13.16 -1.43 -5.56
N GLY A 300 14.27 -1.61 -4.84
CA GLY A 300 14.30 -1.46 -3.39
C GLY A 300 14.00 -0.03 -2.95
N CYS A 301 14.68 0.95 -3.56
CA CYS A 301 14.43 2.38 -3.32
C CYS A 301 13.00 2.76 -3.71
N TYR A 302 12.64 2.58 -4.98
CA TYR A 302 11.35 2.99 -5.52
C TYR A 302 10.14 2.39 -4.80
N LEU A 303 10.21 1.12 -4.36
CA LEU A 303 9.09 0.47 -3.67
C LEU A 303 9.07 0.69 -2.16
N SER A 304 10.19 1.09 -1.56
CA SER A 304 10.23 1.48 -0.13
C SER A 304 9.98 2.97 0.07
N GLU A 305 10.06 3.79 -0.98
CA GLU A 305 9.79 5.23 -0.90
C GLU A 305 8.31 5.50 -0.55
N PRO A 306 8.03 6.24 0.52
CA PRO A 306 6.66 6.63 0.88
C PRO A 306 6.09 7.61 -0.15
N LYS A 307 4.76 7.77 -0.17
CA LYS A 307 4.12 8.84 -0.95
C LYS A 307 4.70 10.20 -0.50
N SER A 308 4.84 11.15 -1.40
CA SER A 308 5.44 12.47 -1.10
C SER A 308 4.70 13.28 -0.04
N SER A 309 3.42 12.96 0.22
CA SER A 309 2.63 13.54 1.32
C SER A 309 2.92 12.93 2.69
N VAL A 310 3.66 11.82 2.76
CA VAL A 310 3.96 11.13 4.01
C VAL A 310 5.12 11.83 4.71
N VAL A 311 4.80 12.47 5.83
CA VAL A 311 5.78 13.09 6.71
C VAL A 311 5.94 12.24 7.96
N PHE A 312 7.18 11.96 8.36
CA PHE A 312 7.48 11.33 9.64
C PHE A 312 7.61 12.38 10.74
N GLU A 313 7.03 12.08 11.89
CA GLU A 313 7.09 12.96 13.06
C GLU A 313 8.18 12.46 14.00
N PRO A 314 9.29 13.20 14.15
CA PRO A 314 10.30 12.87 15.13
C PRO A 314 9.72 13.03 16.55
N PRO A 315 10.24 12.30 17.55
CA PRO A 315 9.85 12.48 18.95
C PRO A 315 10.08 13.93 19.38
N ALA A 316 9.05 14.60 19.91
CA ALA A 316 9.14 16.01 20.33
C ALA A 316 10.28 16.30 21.32
N ARG A 317 10.67 15.29 22.11
CA ARG A 317 11.86 15.30 22.96
C ARG A 317 12.63 14.00 22.73
N PRO A 318 13.59 13.95 21.80
CA PRO A 318 14.33 12.73 21.52
C PRO A 318 15.14 12.32 22.74
N LEU A 319 15.13 11.02 23.03
CA LEU A 319 15.96 10.41 24.06
C LEU A 319 17.42 10.42 23.59
N SER A 320 18.37 10.47 24.53
CA SER A 320 19.75 10.07 24.22
C SER A 320 19.80 8.59 23.84
N GLU A 321 20.82 8.16 23.11
CA GLU A 321 20.97 6.75 22.71
C GLU A 321 20.88 5.81 23.91
N ALA A 322 21.60 6.11 25.00
CA ALA A 322 21.57 5.30 26.22
C ALA A 322 20.16 5.19 26.85
N ALA A 323 19.39 6.28 26.83
CA ALA A 323 18.03 6.29 27.33
C ALA A 323 17.07 5.55 26.38
N PHE A 324 17.24 5.68 25.07
CA PHE A 324 16.52 4.91 24.05
C PHE A 324 16.75 3.41 24.24
N VAL A 325 18.00 2.97 24.32
CA VAL A 325 18.37 1.56 24.54
C VAL A 325 17.76 1.03 25.84
N THR A 326 17.77 1.83 26.91
CA THR A 326 17.16 1.44 28.19
C THR A 326 15.65 1.23 28.06
N GLN A 327 14.94 2.11 27.36
CA GLN A 327 13.48 1.97 27.17
C GLN A 327 13.13 0.83 26.21
N ALA A 328 13.83 0.73 25.08
CA ALA A 328 13.64 -0.32 24.09
C ALA A 328 13.94 -1.72 24.68
N SER A 329 14.94 -1.85 25.55
CA SER A 329 15.20 -3.09 26.29
C SER A 329 14.07 -3.51 27.24
N ARG A 330 13.22 -2.57 27.66
CA ARG A 330 12.06 -2.84 28.54
C ARG A 330 10.76 -3.04 27.77
N ARG A 331 10.61 -2.39 26.62
CA ARG A 331 9.31 -2.28 25.91
C ARG A 331 9.32 -2.77 24.47
N GLY A 332 10.49 -3.05 23.89
CA GLY A 332 10.64 -3.34 22.48
C GLY A 332 10.59 -2.08 21.60
N VAL A 333 10.70 -2.30 20.30
CA VAL A 333 10.57 -1.27 19.25
C VAL A 333 9.65 -1.78 18.14
N TYR A 334 9.06 -0.86 17.38
CA TYR A 334 8.30 -1.18 16.17
C TYR A 334 8.49 -0.12 15.09
N LEU A 335 8.38 -0.53 13.83
CA LEU A 335 8.39 0.41 12.71
C LEU A 335 7.12 1.27 12.77
N ASP A 336 7.26 2.59 12.60
CA ASP A 336 6.11 3.47 12.40
C ASP A 336 5.28 2.93 11.24
N ARG A 337 3.94 3.04 11.33
CA ARG A 337 3.02 2.50 10.33
C ARG A 337 3.32 2.98 8.90
N ARG A 338 3.89 4.18 8.76
CA ARG A 338 4.29 4.80 7.49
C ARG A 338 5.62 4.25 6.95
N ALA A 339 6.46 3.66 7.79
CA ALA A 339 7.79 3.20 7.39
C ALA A 339 7.73 1.91 6.57
N ALA A 340 8.45 1.86 5.45
CA ALA A 340 8.60 0.69 4.62
C ALA A 340 10.07 0.22 4.64
N LEU A 341 10.31 -0.92 5.29
CA LEU A 341 11.63 -1.55 5.37
C LEU A 341 11.61 -2.84 4.56
N MET A 342 12.45 -2.90 3.54
CA MET A 342 12.64 -4.06 2.66
C MET A 342 14.11 -4.47 2.66
N TYR A 343 14.41 -5.68 2.21
CA TYR A 343 15.80 -6.13 2.09
C TYR A 343 15.97 -7.16 0.99
N ASN A 344 17.20 -7.31 0.52
CA ASN A 344 17.64 -8.41 -0.32
C ASN A 344 18.91 -9.04 0.31
N ALA A 345 19.63 -9.88 -0.43
CA ALA A 345 20.82 -10.55 0.09
C ALA A 345 22.02 -9.61 0.42
N ARG A 346 22.00 -8.36 -0.04
CA ARG A 346 23.13 -7.41 0.03
C ARG A 346 22.80 -6.09 0.71
N SER A 347 21.60 -5.57 0.48
CA SER A 347 21.18 -4.24 0.93
C SER A 347 19.84 -4.34 1.68
N TYR A 348 19.61 -3.40 2.58
CA TYR A 348 18.26 -3.05 3.02
C TYR A 348 17.85 -1.71 2.41
N PHE A 349 16.54 -1.52 2.31
CA PHE A 349 15.93 -0.32 1.79
C PHE A 349 14.90 0.19 2.78
N ILE A 350 15.03 1.43 3.21
CA ILE A 350 14.07 2.04 4.11
C ILE A 350 13.68 3.41 3.58
N ASN A 351 12.38 3.59 3.37
CA ASN A 351 11.81 4.88 2.97
C ASN A 351 12.48 5.51 1.72
N GLY A 352 12.91 4.70 0.75
CA GLY A 352 13.61 5.18 -0.46
C GLY A 352 15.13 5.15 -0.37
N GLU A 353 15.69 5.02 0.82
CA GLU A 353 17.14 4.97 1.04
C GLU A 353 17.68 3.54 0.94
N GLU A 354 18.92 3.38 0.50
CA GLU A 354 19.62 2.10 0.40
C GLU A 354 20.88 2.10 1.26
N GLU A 355 21.06 1.03 2.04
CA GLU A 355 22.28 0.82 2.81
C GLU A 355 22.70 -0.67 2.82
N PRO A 356 24.00 -0.99 3.01
CA PRO A 356 24.48 -2.37 3.07
C PRO A 356 23.91 -3.16 4.25
N LEU A 357 23.47 -4.40 4.00
CA LEU A 357 22.91 -5.29 5.02
C LEU A 357 23.97 -5.93 5.93
N GLU A 358 25.23 -5.99 5.49
CA GLU A 358 26.31 -6.68 6.22
C GLU A 358 26.47 -6.16 7.66
N GLN A 359 26.33 -4.86 7.87
CA GLN A 359 26.48 -4.21 9.18
C GLN A 359 25.27 -4.45 10.10
N ALA A 360 24.14 -4.85 9.53
CA ALA A 360 22.89 -5.05 10.22
C ALA A 360 22.64 -6.48 10.72
N GLY A 361 23.32 -7.45 10.13
CA GLY A 361 23.20 -8.87 10.49
C GLY A 361 21.76 -9.39 10.40
N GLU A 362 21.38 -10.26 11.34
CA GLU A 362 20.04 -10.87 11.40
C GLU A 362 18.94 -9.91 11.89
N TRP A 363 19.31 -8.78 12.48
CA TRP A 363 18.41 -7.89 13.21
C TRP A 363 17.43 -7.14 12.29
N LEU A 364 17.92 -6.58 11.18
CA LEU A 364 17.05 -5.85 10.25
C LEU A 364 16.12 -6.76 9.46
N PRO A 365 16.53 -7.93 8.94
CA PRO A 365 15.59 -8.87 8.33
C PRO A 365 14.49 -9.30 9.30
N GLU A 366 14.81 -9.58 10.56
CA GLU A 366 13.82 -9.90 11.60
C GLU A 366 12.86 -8.72 11.82
N LEU A 367 13.38 -7.50 12.03
CA LEU A 367 12.57 -6.30 12.21
C LEU A 367 11.72 -5.97 10.98
N ALA A 368 12.24 -6.15 9.76
CA ALA A 368 11.50 -5.94 8.52
C ALA A 368 10.32 -6.89 8.41
N ASN A 369 10.56 -8.19 8.61
CA ASN A 369 9.54 -9.22 8.51
C ASN A 369 8.47 -9.09 9.59
N LEU A 370 8.86 -8.81 10.84
CA LEU A 370 7.92 -8.71 11.96
C LEU A 370 7.32 -7.29 12.13
N ARG A 371 7.97 -6.26 11.59
CA ARG A 371 7.71 -4.82 11.86
C ARG A 371 7.81 -4.42 13.34
N HIS A 372 8.26 -5.32 14.20
CA HIS A 372 8.49 -5.09 15.62
C HIS A 372 9.59 -6.00 16.13
N MET A 373 10.19 -5.61 17.24
CA MET A 373 11.13 -6.40 18.00
C MET A 373 10.77 -6.31 19.48
N GLU A 374 10.48 -7.46 20.07
CA GLU A 374 10.12 -7.54 21.49
C GLU A 374 11.27 -7.11 22.40
N ALA A 375 10.94 -6.62 23.60
CA ALA A 375 11.90 -6.18 24.60
C ALA A 375 13.02 -7.19 24.88
N LYS A 376 12.65 -8.47 25.07
CA LYS A 376 13.61 -9.56 25.34
C LYS A 376 14.60 -9.76 24.19
N ARG A 377 14.12 -9.63 22.95
CA ARG A 377 14.96 -9.74 21.75
C ARG A 377 15.86 -8.51 21.63
N PHE A 378 15.34 -7.32 21.91
CA PHE A 378 16.10 -6.08 21.90
C PHE A 378 17.27 -6.08 22.91
N VAL A 379 17.13 -6.71 24.09
CA VAL A 379 18.24 -6.89 25.05
C VAL A 379 19.43 -7.65 24.45
N THR A 380 19.18 -8.53 23.48
CA THR A 380 20.25 -9.24 22.78
C THR A 380 20.88 -8.33 21.72
N LEU A 381 20.05 -7.60 20.96
CA LEU A 381 20.50 -6.60 19.99
C LEU A 381 21.34 -5.49 20.62
N SER A 382 21.02 -5.07 21.86
CA SER A 382 21.71 -3.98 22.54
C SER A 382 23.19 -4.24 22.83
N ARG A 383 23.68 -5.46 22.55
CA ARG A 383 25.10 -5.82 22.60
C ARG A 383 25.86 -5.46 21.32
N ALA A 384 25.16 -5.03 20.26
CA ALA A 384 25.71 -4.58 18.99
C ALA A 384 25.58 -3.04 18.89
N PRO A 385 26.64 -2.26 19.19
CA PRO A 385 26.57 -0.79 19.24
C PRO A 385 26.18 -0.14 17.90
N SER A 386 26.61 -0.70 16.77
CA SER A 386 26.23 -0.20 15.44
C SER A 386 24.72 -0.26 15.24
N MET A 387 24.06 -1.32 15.74
CA MET A 387 22.61 -1.47 15.63
C MET A 387 21.85 -0.55 16.57
N THR A 388 22.34 -0.32 17.79
CA THR A 388 21.68 0.63 18.70
C THR A 388 21.77 2.05 18.19
N ALA A 389 22.91 2.44 17.62
CA ALA A 389 23.09 3.73 16.98
C ALA A 389 22.15 3.91 15.77
N LEU A 390 22.10 2.92 14.86
CA LEU A 390 21.21 2.94 13.70
C LEU A 390 19.73 3.05 14.09
N LEU A 391 19.26 2.21 15.02
CA LEU A 391 17.87 2.26 15.46
C LEU A 391 17.57 3.56 16.24
N HIS A 392 18.54 4.12 16.95
CA HIS A 392 18.38 5.42 17.60
C HIS A 392 18.26 6.56 16.57
N GLU A 393 19.00 6.52 15.48
CA GLU A 393 18.86 7.46 14.35
C GLU A 393 17.47 7.35 13.73
N TRP A 394 16.99 6.14 13.45
CA TRP A 394 15.64 5.91 12.94
C TRP A 394 14.56 6.37 13.91
N TYR A 395 14.79 6.21 15.22
CA TYR A 395 13.89 6.72 16.25
C TYR A 395 13.86 8.25 16.23
N CYS A 396 15.02 8.90 16.12
CA CYS A 396 15.12 10.35 15.99
C CYS A 396 14.48 10.88 14.70
N ALA A 397 14.48 10.09 13.62
CA ALA A 397 13.79 10.39 12.36
C ALA A 397 12.28 10.08 12.38
N GLY A 398 11.76 9.44 13.44
CA GLY A 398 10.36 9.04 13.55
C GLY A 398 9.98 7.79 12.75
N TRP A 399 10.96 7.04 12.21
CA TRP A 399 10.73 5.82 11.43
C TRP A 399 10.44 4.61 12.32
N ILE A 400 10.89 4.64 13.57
CA ILE A 400 10.58 3.64 14.59
C ILE A 400 10.09 4.28 15.88
N ARG A 401 9.38 3.50 16.68
CA ARG A 401 8.84 3.90 17.99
C ARG A 401 9.21 2.88 19.05
N VAL A 402 9.34 3.33 20.30
CA VAL A 402 9.57 2.47 21.47
C VAL A 402 8.24 2.06 22.09
N GLY A 403 8.04 0.77 22.33
CA GLY A 403 6.79 0.24 22.85
C GLY A 403 6.33 -1.02 22.16
N ASN A 404 5.14 -1.47 22.57
CA ASN A 404 4.39 -2.46 21.81
C ASN A 404 3.46 -1.73 20.85
N ARG A 405 3.28 -2.29 19.67
CA ARG A 405 2.24 -1.88 18.74
C ARG A 405 0.89 -2.34 19.31
N ILE A 406 -0.04 -1.40 19.50
CA ILE A 406 -1.39 -1.66 20.05
C ILE A 406 -2.26 -2.26 18.96
#